data_AF-M1ZPT9-F1
#
_entry.id   AF-M1ZPT9-F1
#
_cell.length_a   1.000
_cell.length_b   1.000
_cell.length_c   1.000
_cell.angle_alpha   90.00
_cell.angle_beta   90.00
_cell.angle_gamma   90.00
#
_symmetry.space_group_name_H-M   'P 1'
#
loop_
_entity.id
_entity.type
_entity.pdbx_description
1 polymer ?
#
loop_
_entity_poly.entity_id
_entity_poly.type
_entity_poly.pdbx_seq_one_letter_code
_entity_poly.pdbx_strand_id
1 'polypeptide(L)'
;MYDCKERRNYIERCLNYAKDFVDEIIIVDTGSTDKTKEIAKKLTDKIYDFECIQDFAAARNFSFSKATKEYIFYLDADDIILKEDQKKLKKLKSSLDKSVDSVTMFYNMNLDKDGIPALSYRRNRLVRRANNF
;
A
#
# COMPACT_ATOMS: atom_id res chain seq x y z
N MET A 1 -3.48 -3.35 -0.12
CA MET A 1 -2.26 -4.13 0.10
C MET A 1 -2.56 -5.60 -0.18
N TYR A 2 -1.69 -6.32 -0.89
CA TYR A 2 -1.82 -7.74 -1.23
C TYR A 2 -0.41 -8.41 -1.18
N ASP A 3 -0.28 -9.61 -0.62
CA ASP A 3 1.00 -10.35 -0.55
C ASP A 3 0.77 -11.88 -0.44
N CYS A 4 1.37 -12.65 -1.36
CA CYS A 4 1.36 -14.12 -1.39
C CYS A 4 2.52 -14.78 -0.62
N LYS A 5 3.37 -14.02 0.11
CA LYS A 5 4.46 -14.57 0.94
C LYS A 5 4.28 -14.21 2.41
N GLU A 6 4.47 -15.17 3.32
CA GLU A 6 4.39 -14.94 4.77
C GLU A 6 5.51 -14.00 5.25
N ARG A 7 5.13 -12.77 5.61
CA ARG A 7 6.08 -11.68 5.90
C ARG A 7 5.62 -10.82 7.09
N ARG A 8 5.34 -11.47 8.23
CA ARG A 8 4.84 -10.89 9.50
C ARG A 8 5.39 -9.51 9.87
N ASN A 9 6.70 -9.32 9.77
CA ASN A 9 7.35 -8.08 10.25
C ASN A 9 7.17 -6.89 9.31
N TYR A 10 6.75 -7.13 8.06
CA TYR A 10 6.68 -6.11 7.03
C TYR A 10 5.33 -5.40 7.02
N ILE A 11 4.23 -6.14 7.21
CA ILE A 11 2.87 -5.57 7.22
C ILE A 11 2.68 -4.52 8.32
N GLU A 12 3.11 -4.79 9.56
CA GLU A 12 2.94 -3.84 10.65
C GLU A 12 3.68 -2.53 10.38
N ARG A 13 4.92 -2.63 9.86
CA ARG A 13 5.74 -1.49 9.49
C ARG A 13 5.10 -0.69 8.35
N CYS A 14 4.70 -1.37 7.29
CA CYS A 14 4.10 -0.77 6.10
C CYS A 14 2.80 -0.02 6.46
N LEU A 15 1.92 -0.65 7.24
CA LEU A 15 0.69 -0.02 7.68
C LEU A 15 0.93 1.15 8.64
N ASN A 16 1.94 1.06 9.51
CA ASN A 16 2.34 2.18 10.38
C ASN A 16 2.82 3.40 9.58
N TYR A 17 3.39 3.22 8.39
CA TYR A 17 3.71 4.35 7.51
C TYR A 17 2.44 5.00 6.97
N ALA A 18 1.47 4.20 6.52
CA ALA A 18 0.30 4.69 5.80
C ALA A 18 -0.76 5.34 6.71
N LYS A 19 -0.93 4.83 7.94
CA LYS A 19 -2.07 5.15 8.82
C LYS A 19 -2.28 6.65 9.07
N ASP A 20 -1.22 7.46 9.02
CA ASP A 20 -1.31 8.89 9.32
C ASP A 20 -1.80 9.75 8.15
N PHE A 21 -1.94 9.20 6.94
CA PHE A 21 -2.29 10.00 5.76
C PHE A 21 -3.37 9.39 4.86
N VAL A 22 -3.78 8.14 5.11
CA VAL A 22 -4.90 7.52 4.38
C VAL A 22 -6.21 7.67 5.15
N ASP A 23 -7.33 7.80 4.44
CA ASP A 23 -8.68 7.87 5.05
C ASP A 23 -9.33 6.50 5.24
N GLU A 24 -8.78 5.48 4.58
CA GLU A 24 -9.30 4.12 4.54
C GLU A 24 -8.12 3.16 4.31
N ILE A 25 -8.10 2.05 5.05
CA ILE A 25 -7.12 0.97 4.87
C ILE A 25 -7.89 -0.28 4.47
N ILE A 26 -7.51 -0.86 3.33
CA ILE A 26 -8.04 -2.13 2.81
C ILE A 26 -6.90 -3.13 2.69
N ILE A 27 -7.13 -4.30 3.28
CA ILE A 27 -6.18 -5.41 3.29
C ILE A 27 -6.82 -6.57 2.56
N VAL A 28 -6.12 -7.06 1.54
CA VAL A 28 -6.45 -8.32 0.88
C VAL A 28 -5.41 -9.34 1.32
N ASP A 29 -5.85 -10.28 2.13
CA ASP A 29 -5.03 -11.41 2.57
C ASP A 29 -5.14 -12.54 1.54
N THR A 30 -4.00 -13.05 1.07
CA THR A 30 -4.00 -14.11 0.06
C THR A 30 -3.75 -15.50 0.64
N GLY A 31 -4.25 -15.76 1.86
CA GLY A 31 -4.11 -17.06 2.53
C GLY A 31 -2.95 -17.13 3.51
N SER A 32 -2.68 -16.06 4.27
CA SER A 32 -1.68 -16.11 5.34
C SER A 32 -2.10 -17.13 6.42
N THR A 33 -1.17 -17.98 6.87
CA THR A 33 -1.41 -18.92 7.98
C THR A 33 -0.88 -18.43 9.32
N ASP A 34 -0.23 -17.27 9.31
CA ASP A 34 0.34 -16.61 10.48
C ASP A 34 -0.60 -15.52 11.08
N LYS A 35 -0.04 -14.68 11.95
CA LYS A 35 -0.76 -13.61 12.64
C LYS A 35 -1.04 -12.37 11.79
N THR A 36 -0.82 -12.41 10.47
CA THR A 36 -1.03 -11.27 9.57
C THR A 36 -2.42 -10.66 9.71
N LYS A 37 -3.48 -11.49 9.74
CA LYS A 37 -4.86 -11.00 9.94
C LYS A 37 -5.06 -10.38 11.33
N GLU A 38 -4.47 -10.94 12.38
CA GLU A 38 -4.59 -10.39 13.73
C GLU A 38 -3.94 -9.00 13.84
N ILE A 39 -2.79 -8.80 13.21
CA ILE A 39 -2.09 -7.52 13.15
C ILE A 39 -2.91 -6.52 12.33
N ALA A 40 -3.39 -6.93 11.16
CA ALA A 40 -4.24 -6.13 10.28
C ALA A 40 -5.51 -5.63 10.99
N LYS A 41 -6.16 -6.50 11.78
CA LYS A 41 -7.38 -6.17 12.55
C LYS A 41 -7.20 -5.05 13.56
N LYS A 42 -5.97 -4.79 14.02
CA LYS A 42 -5.68 -3.65 14.92
C LYS A 42 -5.79 -2.29 14.22
N LEU A 43 -5.80 -2.28 12.88
CA LEU A 43 -5.69 -1.08 12.06
C LEU A 43 -6.91 -0.85 11.17
N THR A 44 -7.60 -1.91 10.77
CA THR A 44 -8.82 -1.83 9.96
C THR A 44 -9.69 -3.07 10.12
N ASP A 45 -11.00 -2.89 10.02
CA ASP A 45 -11.96 -3.99 9.93
C ASP A 45 -12.18 -4.44 8.47
N LYS A 46 -11.62 -3.73 7.48
CA LYS A 46 -11.76 -4.00 6.04
C LYS A 46 -10.69 -4.97 5.55
N ILE A 47 -10.79 -6.21 6.00
CA ILE A 47 -9.91 -7.31 5.62
C ILE A 47 -10.70 -8.30 4.77
N TYR A 48 -10.18 -8.62 3.60
CA TYR A 48 -10.82 -9.53 2.66
C TYR A 48 -9.87 -10.67 2.32
N ASP A 49 -10.42 -11.86 2.21
CA ASP A 49 -9.68 -13.02 1.73
C ASP A 49 -9.72 -13.06 0.20
N PHE A 50 -8.60 -13.44 -0.40
CA PHE A 50 -8.46 -13.70 -1.82
C PHE A 50 -7.63 -14.97 -2.00
N GLU A 51 -8.04 -15.88 -2.86
CA GLU A 51 -7.26 -17.09 -3.09
C GLU A 51 -5.95 -16.73 -3.81
N CYS A 52 -4.79 -17.17 -3.32
CA CYS A 52 -3.52 -16.94 -4.02
C CYS A 52 -3.46 -17.79 -5.29
N ILE A 53 -3.98 -17.25 -6.39
CA ILE A 53 -3.95 -17.83 -7.72
C ILE A 53 -2.68 -17.51 -8.51
N GLN A 54 -1.61 -17.09 -7.81
CA GLN A 54 -0.34 -16.60 -8.39
C GLN A 54 -0.48 -15.40 -9.35
N ASP A 55 -1.63 -14.72 -9.31
CA ASP A 55 -1.88 -13.50 -10.07
C ASP A 55 -1.92 -12.28 -9.12
N PHE A 56 -0.79 -11.58 -9.05
CA PHE A 56 -0.65 -10.35 -8.29
C PHE A 56 -1.55 -9.23 -8.81
N ALA A 57 -1.81 -9.18 -10.12
CA ALA A 57 -2.70 -8.19 -10.69
C ALA A 57 -4.15 -8.48 -10.28
N ALA A 58 -4.56 -9.74 -10.26
CA ALA A 58 -5.89 -10.12 -9.77
C ALA A 58 -6.09 -9.75 -8.30
N ALA A 59 -5.14 -10.05 -7.42
CA ALA A 59 -5.21 -9.66 -6.00
C ALA A 59 -5.23 -8.13 -5.82
N ARG A 60 -4.42 -7.39 -6.61
CA ARG A 60 -4.44 -5.93 -6.63
C ARG A 60 -5.79 -5.39 -7.05
N ASN A 61 -6.33 -5.86 -8.17
CA ASN A 61 -7.57 -5.38 -8.73
C ASN A 61 -8.75 -5.71 -7.82
N PHE A 62 -8.72 -6.88 -7.17
CA PHE A 62 -9.66 -7.21 -6.11
C PHE A 62 -9.58 -6.21 -4.95
N SER A 63 -8.36 -5.83 -4.50
CA SER A 63 -8.20 -4.79 -3.48
C SER A 63 -8.74 -3.43 -3.92
N PHE A 64 -8.57 -3.07 -5.20
CA PHE A 64 -9.08 -1.81 -5.76
C PHE A 64 -10.60 -1.79 -5.81
N SER A 65 -11.24 -2.95 -6.08
CA SER A 65 -12.70 -3.07 -6.09
C SER A 65 -13.35 -2.78 -4.73
N LYS A 66 -12.61 -2.91 -3.63
CA LYS A 66 -13.10 -2.63 -2.27
C LYS A 66 -12.94 -1.17 -1.86
N ALA A 67 -12.14 -0.39 -2.61
CA ALA A 67 -11.85 1.00 -2.28
C ALA A 67 -13.07 1.92 -2.47
N THR A 68 -13.31 2.76 -1.47
CA THR A 68 -14.45 3.69 -1.48
C THR A 68 -14.06 5.14 -1.78
N LYS A 69 -12.77 5.47 -1.61
CA LYS A 69 -12.25 6.83 -1.79
C LYS A 69 -11.96 7.17 -3.25
N GLU A 70 -11.77 8.46 -3.53
CA GLU A 70 -11.53 8.98 -4.87
C GLU A 70 -10.18 8.52 -5.44
N TYR A 71 -9.17 8.43 -4.58
CA TYR A 71 -7.84 7.95 -4.92
C TYR A 71 -7.48 6.70 -4.13
N ILE A 72 -6.75 5.81 -4.80
CA ILE A 72 -6.20 4.60 -4.21
C ILE A 72 -4.69 4.79 -4.09
N PHE A 73 -4.21 4.77 -2.85
CA PHE A 73 -2.80 4.61 -2.55
C PHE A 73 -2.52 3.14 -2.29
N TYR A 74 -1.69 2.51 -3.11
CA TYR A 74 -1.47 1.07 -3.02
C TYR A 74 -0.02 0.73 -2.67
N LEU A 75 0.10 -0.20 -1.74
CA LEU A 75 1.34 -0.65 -1.14
C LEU A 75 1.41 -2.18 -1.12
N ASP A 76 2.61 -2.70 -1.38
CA ASP A 76 2.97 -4.08 -1.12
C ASP A 76 3.45 -4.21 0.35
N ALA A 77 3.41 -5.41 0.93
CA ALA A 77 3.68 -5.60 2.36
C ALA A 77 5.08 -5.15 2.78
N ASP A 78 6.06 -5.34 1.90
CA ASP A 78 7.48 -5.08 2.11
C ASP A 78 7.91 -3.67 1.69
N ASP A 79 6.96 -2.83 1.24
CA ASP A 79 7.24 -1.46 0.84
C ASP A 79 7.86 -0.64 1.99
N ILE A 80 8.77 0.25 1.59
CA ILE A 80 9.45 1.18 2.49
C ILE A 80 9.12 2.61 2.04
N ILE A 81 8.52 3.37 2.95
CA ILE A 81 8.21 4.78 2.74
C ILE A 81 9.08 5.62 3.67
N LEU A 82 10.00 6.39 3.11
CA LEU A 82 10.87 7.27 3.88
C LEU A 82 10.06 8.36 4.58
N LYS A 83 10.53 8.83 5.74
CA LYS A 83 9.84 9.89 6.51
C LYS A 83 9.59 11.16 5.67
N GLU A 84 10.51 11.49 4.77
CA GLU A 84 10.34 12.63 3.87
C GLU A 84 9.19 12.41 2.88
N ASP A 85 9.08 11.21 2.31
CA ASP A 85 7.99 10.86 1.39
C ASP A 85 6.63 10.83 2.09
N GLN A 86 6.58 10.40 3.35
CA GLN A 86 5.36 10.49 4.17
C GLN A 86 4.91 11.94 4.36
N LYS A 87 5.84 12.89 4.58
CA LYS A 87 5.52 14.32 4.67
C LYS A 87 5.02 14.86 3.34
N LYS A 88 5.67 14.49 2.23
CA LYS A 88 5.23 14.86 0.87
C LYS A 88 3.83 14.33 0.57
N LEU A 89 3.53 13.09 0.93
CA LEU A 89 2.19 12.47 0.79
C LEU A 89 1.13 13.21 1.60
N LYS A 90 1.40 13.53 2.86
CA LYS A 90 0.49 14.32 3.71
C LYS A 90 0.16 15.67 3.07
N LYS A 91 1.15 16.37 2.51
CA LYS A 91 0.95 17.64 1.81
C LYS A 91 0.23 17.47 0.47
N LEU A 92 0.56 16.40 -0.27
CA LEU A 92 -0.06 16.11 -1.56
C LEU A 92 -1.56 15.89 -1.39
N LYS A 93 -1.99 15.11 -0.39
CA LYS A 93 -3.40 14.85 -0.11
C LYS A 93 -4.24 16.12 0.00
N SER A 94 -3.71 17.20 0.59
CA SER A 94 -4.44 18.46 0.76
C SER A 94 -4.33 19.43 -0.41
N SER A 95 -3.44 19.17 -1.37
CA SER A 95 -3.13 20.10 -2.48
C SER A 95 -3.26 19.47 -3.87
N LEU A 96 -3.61 18.19 -3.96
CA LEU A 96 -3.73 17.48 -5.22
C LEU A 96 -4.88 18.06 -6.04
N ASP A 97 -4.55 18.52 -7.25
CA ASP A 97 -5.53 18.98 -8.21
C ASP A 97 -6.41 17.80 -8.67
N LYS A 98 -7.73 18.01 -8.71
CA LYS A 98 -8.71 16.99 -9.13
C LYS A 98 -8.68 16.68 -10.62
N SER A 99 -7.81 17.30 -11.42
CA SER A 99 -7.50 16.88 -12.78
C SER A 99 -6.42 15.80 -12.84
N VAL A 100 -5.69 15.54 -11.75
CA VAL A 100 -4.60 14.56 -11.73
C VAL A 100 -5.15 13.14 -11.60
N ASP A 101 -4.78 12.26 -12.52
CA ASP A 101 -5.24 10.87 -12.55
C ASP A 101 -4.30 9.90 -11.84
N SER A 102 -3.00 10.18 -11.85
CA SER A 102 -2.02 9.37 -11.14
C SER A 102 -0.83 10.18 -10.68
N VAL A 103 -0.19 9.70 -9.61
CA VAL A 103 1.07 10.25 -9.11
C VAL A 103 2.08 9.11 -9.02
N THR A 104 3.22 9.31 -9.70
CA THR A 104 4.37 8.43 -9.56
C THR A 104 5.22 8.84 -8.36
N MET A 105 5.70 7.87 -7.61
CA MET A 105 6.61 8.08 -6.49
C MET A 105 7.80 7.15 -6.58
N PHE A 106 8.87 7.50 -5.87
CA PHE A 106 10.00 6.61 -5.69
C PHE A 106 9.58 5.40 -4.86
N TYR A 107 9.94 4.23 -5.37
CA TYR A 107 9.83 2.97 -4.69
C TYR A 107 11.21 2.53 -4.24
N ASN A 108 11.40 2.46 -2.93
CA ASN A 108 12.69 2.22 -2.31
C ASN A 108 12.75 0.76 -1.82
N MET A 109 13.81 0.05 -2.23
CA MET A 109 14.06 -1.33 -1.81
C MET A 109 15.43 -1.44 -1.16
N ASN A 110 15.56 -2.39 -0.23
CA ASN A 110 16.82 -2.80 0.41
C ASN A 110 17.58 -1.60 1.00
N LEU A 111 17.12 -1.09 2.15
CA LEU A 111 17.87 -0.06 2.87
C LEU A 111 19.19 -0.64 3.39
N ASP A 112 20.27 0.11 3.23
CA ASP A 112 21.53 -0.17 3.90
C ASP A 112 21.51 0.22 5.39
N LYS A 113 22.64 0.06 6.08
CA LYS A 113 22.82 0.38 7.50
C LYS A 113 22.58 1.86 7.83
N ASP A 114 22.72 2.74 6.84
CA ASP A 114 22.58 4.20 6.97
C ASP A 114 21.17 4.66 6.53
N GLY A 115 20.29 3.72 6.16
CA GLY A 115 18.91 4.00 5.74
C GLY A 115 18.80 4.47 4.29
N ILE A 116 19.84 4.28 3.48
CA ILE A 116 19.86 4.64 2.07
C ILE A 116 19.33 3.46 1.24
N PRO A 117 18.34 3.67 0.34
CA PRO A 117 17.86 2.60 -0.54
C PRO A 117 18.93 2.16 -1.53
N ALA A 118 19.24 0.87 -1.59
CA ALA A 118 20.14 0.32 -2.60
C ALA A 118 19.53 0.32 -4.02
N LEU A 119 18.20 0.34 -4.12
CA LEU A 119 17.47 0.49 -5.38
C LEU A 119 16.30 1.45 -5.20
N SER A 120 16.16 2.40 -6.13
CA SER A 120 15.03 3.31 -6.21
C SER A 120 14.57 3.51 -7.65
N TYR A 121 13.28 3.35 -7.91
CA TYR A 121 12.67 3.61 -9.22
C TYR A 121 11.27 4.20 -9.07
N ARG A 122 10.74 4.85 -10.13
CA ARG A 122 9.40 5.44 -10.09
C ARG A 122 8.32 4.42 -10.43
N ARG A 123 7.25 4.40 -9.64
CA ARG A 123 6.02 3.60 -9.90
C ARG A 123 4.80 4.48 -9.65
N ASN A 124 3.70 4.27 -10.37
CA ASN A 124 2.41 4.82 -9.97
C ASN A 124 2.11 4.37 -8.54
N ARG A 125 1.77 5.27 -7.64
CA ARG A 125 1.49 4.92 -6.23
C ARG A 125 0.15 5.45 -5.76
N LEU A 126 -0.25 6.59 -6.27
CA LEU A 126 -1.59 7.12 -6.10
C LEU A 126 -2.28 7.11 -7.47
N VAL A 127 -3.48 6.55 -7.54
CA VAL A 127 -4.26 6.45 -8.77
C VAL A 127 -5.71 6.84 -8.51
N ARG A 128 -6.35 7.53 -9.45
CA ARG A 128 -7.77 7.84 -9.38
C ARG A 128 -8.57 6.55 -9.57
N ARG A 129 -9.46 6.26 -8.61
CA ARG A 129 -10.29 5.05 -8.61
C ARG A 129 -11.17 4.94 -9.87
N ALA A 130 -11.72 6.05 -10.33
CA ALA A 130 -12.62 6.09 -11.49
C ALA A 130 -11.98 5.58 -12.80
N ASN A 131 -10.65 5.54 -12.88
CA ASN A 131 -9.94 5.15 -14.10
C ASN A 131 -9.70 3.64 -14.21
N ASN A 132 -10.08 2.85 -13.19
CA ASN A 132 -9.98 1.39 -13.20
C ASN A 132 -8.60 0.87 -13.67
N PHE A 133 -7.53 1.47 -13.13
CA PHE A 133 -6.13 1.10 -13.36
C PHE A 133 -5.84 -0.40 -13.16
#